data_AF-A0A7C0V5W7-F1
#
_entry.id   AF-A0A7C0V5W7-F1
#
_cell.length_a   1.000
_cell.length_b   1.000
_cell.length_c   1.000
_cell.angle_alpha   90.00
_cell.angle_beta   90.00
_cell.angle_gamma   90.00
#
_symmetry.space_group_name_H-M   'P 1'
#
loop_
_entity.id
_entity.type
_entity.pdbx_description
1 polymer ?
#
loop_
_entity_poly.entity_id
_entity_poly.type
_entity_poly.pdbx_seq_one_letter_code
_entity_poly.pdbx_strand_id
1 'polypeptide(L)' 'MPRTRAPRRGSMAYSPRKRAKSIAGRIRFWPEVEEGPRLLGFAGYKAGM' A
#
# COMPACT_ATOMS: atom_id res chain seq x y z
N MET A 1 -34.94 -17.32 -17.36
CA MET A 1 -33.56 -17.83 -17.19
C MET A 1 -32.94 -17.18 -15.96
N PRO A 2 -32.35 -17.93 -15.02
CA PRO A 2 -31.64 -17.34 -13.88
C PRO A 2 -30.42 -16.55 -14.37
N ARG A 3 -30.18 -15.35 -13.81
CA ARG A 3 -28.99 -14.54 -14.10
C ARG A 3 -27.77 -15.12 -13.38
N THR A 4 -26.70 -15.41 -14.12
CA THR A 4 -25.40 -15.77 -13.54
C THR A 4 -24.86 -14.63 -12.69
N ARG A 5 -24.56 -14.89 -11.42
CA ARG A 5 -23.88 -13.93 -10.54
C ARG A 5 -22.38 -14.02 -10.78
N ALA A 6 -21.72 -12.86 -10.83
CA ALA A 6 -20.27 -12.76 -10.91
C ALA A 6 -19.78 -11.82 -9.81
N PRO A 7 -18.55 -12.02 -9.28
CA PRO A 7 -17.95 -11.10 -8.33
C PRO A 7 -17.72 -9.71 -8.96
N ARG A 8 -17.66 -8.69 -8.11
CA ARG A 8 -17.33 -7.34 -8.55
C ARG A 8 -15.93 -7.32 -9.14
N ARG A 9 -15.76 -6.60 -10.26
CA ARG A 9 -14.45 -6.43 -10.89
C ARG A 9 -13.66 -5.36 -10.16
N GLY A 10 -12.50 -5.75 -9.63
CA GLY A 10 -11.56 -4.88 -8.94
C GLY A 10 -11.91 -4.62 -7.47
N SER A 11 -10.88 -4.35 -6.66
CA SER A 11 -11.04 -3.99 -5.26
C SER A 11 -11.47 -2.53 -5.10
N MET A 12 -12.48 -2.31 -4.24
CA MET A 12 -12.97 -0.98 -3.86
C MET A 12 -12.05 -0.28 -2.86
N ALA A 13 -11.17 -1.01 -2.16
CA ALA A 13 -10.27 -0.47 -1.15
C ALA A 13 -9.23 0.51 -1.72
N TYR A 14 -8.98 0.46 -3.03
CA TYR A 14 -8.06 1.34 -3.75
C TYR A 14 -8.75 2.57 -4.38
N SER A 15 -9.97 2.88 -3.95
CA SER A 15 -10.68 4.11 -4.36
C SER A 15 -10.36 5.26 -3.41
N PRO A 16 -10.19 6.50 -3.91
CA PRO A 16 -10.17 6.92 -5.31
C PRO A 16 -8.86 6.54 -6.02
N ARG A 17 -8.96 6.08 -7.26
CA ARG A 17 -7.81 5.80 -8.14
C ARG A 17 -7.31 7.09 -8.77
N LYS A 18 -6.55 7.87 -7.99
CA LYS A 18 -5.99 9.17 -8.40
C LYS A 18 -4.46 9.16 -8.32
N ARG A 19 -3.82 10.16 -8.94
CA ARG A 19 -2.36 10.35 -8.81
C ARG A 19 -2.00 10.59 -7.35
N ALA A 20 -0.88 10.01 -6.91
CA ALA A 20 -0.32 10.29 -5.60
C ALA A 20 0.09 11.77 -5.49
N LYS A 21 -0.02 12.34 -4.30
CA LYS A 21 0.38 13.75 -4.03
C LYS A 21 1.90 13.92 -4.01
N SER A 22 2.65 12.86 -3.72
CA SER A 22 4.10 12.85 -3.63
C SER A 22 4.67 11.61 -4.31
N ILE A 23 5.90 11.72 -4.81
CA ILE A 23 6.67 10.61 -5.34
C ILE A 23 7.20 9.69 -4.22
N ALA A 24 7.42 10.24 -3.02
CA ALA A 24 7.86 9.48 -1.86
C ALA A 24 6.66 8.80 -1.18
N GLY A 25 6.78 7.50 -0.94
CA GLY A 25 5.77 6.72 -0.21
C GLY A 25 5.66 7.16 1.25
N ARG A 26 4.43 7.36 1.75
CA ARG A 26 4.18 7.65 3.17
C ARG A 26 3.96 6.36 3.94
N ILE A 27 4.75 6.13 4.97
CA ILE A 27 4.54 5.05 5.94
C ILE A 27 3.33 5.43 6.82
N ARG A 28 2.29 4.59 6.79
CA ARG A 28 1.03 4.83 7.51
C ARG A 28 0.94 4.11 8.85
N PHE A 29 1.80 3.11 9.05
CA PHE A 29 1.86 2.30 10.24
C PHE A 29 3.32 2.05 10.57
N TRP A 30 3.67 2.19 11.85
CA TRP A 30 4.95 1.80 12.40
C TRP A 30 4.71 0.68 13.41
N PRO A 31 5.52 -0.39 13.39
CA PRO A 31 5.38 -1.46 14.37
C PRO A 31 5.78 -0.98 15.77
N GLU A 32 5.15 -1.57 16.78
CA GLU A 32 5.65 -1.51 18.15
C GLU A 32 6.87 -2.43 18.28
N VAL A 33 7.88 -1.97 19.00
CA VAL A 33 9.13 -2.71 19.21
C VAL A 33 9.47 -2.67 20.70
N GLU A 34 9.70 -3.85 21.26
CA GLU A 34 10.04 -4.05 22.68
C GLU A 34 11.55 -3.88 22.93
N GLU A 35 12.36 -4.05 21.89
CA GLU A 35 13.81 -3.91 21.93
C GLU A 35 14.24 -2.42 21.98
N GLY A 36 15.48 -2.16 22.41
CA GLY A 36 16.04 -0.81 22.52
C GLY A 36 16.06 0.00 21.21
N PRO A 37 16.52 1.28 21.27
CA PRO A 37 16.39 2.21 20.14
C PRO A 37 16.95 1.68 18.82
N ARG A 38 16.11 1.64 17.79
CA ARG A 38 16.45 1.17 16.43
C ARG A 38 15.71 1.93 15.34
N LEU A 39 16.27 1.91 14.13
CA LEU A 39 15.58 2.42 12.94
C LEU A 39 14.48 1.44 12.51
N LEU A 40 13.30 1.97 12.20
CA LEU A 40 12.14 1.18 11.74
C LEU A 40 11.94 1.21 10.22
N GLY A 41 12.73 2.03 9.51
CA GLY A 41 12.61 2.20 8.07
C GLY A 41 13.88 2.75 7.44
N PHE A 42 13.96 2.60 6.12
CA PHE A 42 15.07 3.07 5.31
C PHE A 42 14.55 3.50 3.93
N ALA A 43 15.31 4.34 3.22
CA ALA A 43 14.99 4.82 1.88
C ALA A 43 16.02 4.34 0.86
N GLY A 44 15.62 4.15 -0.38
CA GLY A 44 16.51 3.71 -1.45
C GLY A 44 15.99 4.06 -2.83
N TYR A 45 16.87 3.93 -3.82
CA TYR A 45 16.55 4.15 -5.22
C TYR A 45 16.62 2.81 -5.97
N LYS A 46 15.60 2.52 -6.77
CA LYS A 46 15.60 1.34 -7.63
C LYS A 46 16.64 1.53 -8.75
N ALA A 47 17.58 0.59 -8.89
CA ALA A 47 18.63 0.63 -9.91
C ALA A 47 18.41 -0.36 -11.06
N GLY A 48 17.86 -1.56 -10.77
CA GLY A 48 17.67 -2.64 -11.74
C GLY A 48 16.37 -3.42 -11.50
N MET A 49 16.23 -4.54 -12.23
CA MET A 49 15.10 -5.48 -12.12
C MET A 49 15.45 -6.67 -11.24
#